data_AF-A0A0A7P2F6-F1
#
_entry.id   AF-A0A0A7P2F6-F1
#
_cell.length_a   1.000
_cell.length_b   1.000
_cell.length_c   1.000
_cell.angle_alpha   90.00
_cell.angle_beta   90.00
_cell.angle_gamma   90.00
#
_symmetry.space_group_name_H-M   'P 1'
#
loop_
_entity.id
_entity.type
_entity.pdbx_description
1 polymer ?
#
loop_
_entity_poly.entity_id
_entity_poly.type
_entity_poly.pdbx_seq_one_letter_code
_entity_poly.pdbx_strand_id
1 'polypeptide(L)'
;YDILLYKITNEEYFVEYDSTAVEYLHKHLFMYRLRKNVEIQPVNDFTPWVIYPESDQKSSEFLPHLDTLEKFLTKQEGVITSVIDPRTSLLGIRVVTKKDSNLLTMLTHHSFKFTEGHSFRIIRYKLGVGEGVIDHPPGVCLPQDTNVDFLNGVSFSKGCYIGQELTARLHFTMNVTKRLMPIVFEAKDSYPEFSPEASIVNEKDEKLGRLRSNLGQLGL
;
A
#
# COMPACT_ATOMS: atom_id res chain seq x y z
N TYR A 1 3.00 10.02 -3.92
CA TYR A 1 2.96 8.63 -4.40
C TYR A 1 3.35 7.76 -3.23
N ASP A 2 2.47 6.85 -2.85
CA ASP A 2 2.87 5.71 -2.03
C ASP A 2 3.69 4.75 -2.89
N ILE A 3 4.74 4.21 -2.30
CA ILE A 3 5.66 3.27 -2.95
C ILE A 3 6.04 2.19 -1.95
N LEU A 4 6.30 0.98 -2.47
CA LEU A 4 7.03 -0.05 -1.74
C LEU A 4 8.43 -0.16 -2.34
N LEU A 5 9.45 -0.22 -1.48
CA LEU A 5 10.85 -0.31 -1.87
C LEU A 5 11.39 -1.70 -1.54
N TYR A 6 11.90 -2.39 -2.55
CA TYR A 6 12.57 -3.68 -2.40
C TYR A 6 14.05 -3.51 -2.67
N LYS A 7 14.89 -3.87 -1.70
CA LYS A 7 16.34 -3.91 -1.89
C LYS A 7 16.71 -5.24 -2.54
N ILE A 8 17.18 -5.20 -3.78
CA ILE A 8 17.58 -6.41 -4.55
C ILE A 8 19.04 -6.70 -4.32
N THR A 9 19.89 -5.67 -4.45
CA THR A 9 21.30 -5.73 -4.10
C THR A 9 21.67 -4.50 -3.27
N ASN A 10 22.96 -4.26 -3.01
CA ASN A 10 23.39 -3.02 -2.37
C ASN A 10 23.25 -1.78 -3.26
N GLU A 11 23.14 -1.96 -4.58
CA GLU A 11 23.10 -0.89 -5.57
C GLU A 11 21.81 -0.88 -6.40
N GLU A 12 20.97 -1.91 -6.26
CA GLU A 12 19.75 -2.09 -7.04
C GLU A 12 18.52 -2.19 -6.14
N TYR A 13 17.49 -1.42 -6.51
CA TYR A 13 16.23 -1.35 -5.80
C TYR A 13 15.07 -1.41 -6.79
N PHE A 14 14.04 -2.19 -6.46
CA PHE A 14 12.75 -2.07 -7.12
C PHE A 14 11.86 -1.09 -6.37
N VAL A 15 11.11 -0.32 -7.15
CA VAL A 15 10.10 0.61 -6.68
C VAL A 15 8.76 0.13 -7.22
N GLU A 16 7.91 -0.41 -6.35
CA GLU A 16 6.51 -0.71 -6.69
C GLU A 16 5.67 0.54 -6.44
N TYR A 17 4.78 0.85 -7.39
CA TYR A 17 3.92 2.02 -7.37
C TYR A 17 2.66 1.73 -8.20
N ASP A 18 1.64 2.57 -8.02
CA ASP A 18 0.42 2.53 -8.82
C ASP A 18 0.73 2.80 -10.31
N SER A 19 0.36 1.88 -11.19
CA SER A 19 0.65 1.97 -12.63
C SER A 19 0.08 3.24 -13.29
N THR A 20 -1.00 3.79 -12.76
CA THR A 20 -1.61 5.05 -13.24
C THR A 20 -0.79 6.29 -12.88
N ALA A 21 0.16 6.18 -11.94
CA ALA A 21 1.05 7.27 -11.54
C ALA A 21 2.36 7.34 -12.34
N VAL A 22 2.57 6.46 -13.33
CA VAL A 22 3.87 6.28 -14.02
C VAL A 22 4.45 7.58 -14.58
N GLU A 23 3.66 8.36 -15.32
CA GLU A 23 4.16 9.57 -15.97
C GLU A 23 4.67 10.59 -14.94
N TYR A 24 3.91 10.76 -13.85
CA TYR A 24 4.26 11.71 -12.81
C TYR A 24 5.44 11.24 -11.96
N LEU A 25 5.47 9.97 -11.55
CA LEU A 25 6.54 9.43 -10.73
C LEU A 25 7.87 9.45 -11.49
N HIS A 26 7.86 9.02 -12.76
CA HIS A 26 9.05 9.07 -13.60
C HIS A 26 9.56 10.51 -13.72
N LYS A 27 8.70 11.45 -14.10
CA LYS A 27 9.07 12.87 -14.20
C LYS A 27 9.67 13.41 -12.90
N HIS A 28 9.08 13.05 -11.75
CA HIS A 28 9.58 13.45 -10.45
C HIS A 28 10.99 12.88 -10.19
N LEU A 29 11.20 11.58 -10.40
CA LEU A 29 12.51 10.95 -10.20
C LEU A 29 13.58 11.53 -11.14
N PHE A 30 13.26 11.74 -12.42
CA PHE A 30 14.19 12.32 -13.40
C PHE A 30 14.60 13.75 -13.07
N MET A 31 13.71 14.55 -12.46
CA MET A 31 14.01 15.89 -11.98
C MET A 31 15.15 15.90 -10.95
N TYR A 32 15.19 14.92 -10.05
CA TYR A 32 16.20 14.82 -8.99
C TYR A 32 17.43 13.96 -9.36
N ARG A 33 17.40 13.26 -10.51
CA ARG A 33 18.52 12.45 -11.01
C ARG A 33 19.71 13.28 -11.52
N LEU A 34 19.52 14.57 -11.82
CA LEU A 34 20.54 15.39 -12.49
C LEU A 34 21.91 15.33 -11.75
N ARG A 35 22.96 14.94 -12.48
CA ARG A 35 24.34 14.73 -11.97
C ARG A 35 24.47 13.64 -10.89
N LYS A 36 23.51 12.72 -10.78
CA LYS A 36 23.61 11.51 -9.95
C LYS A 36 23.97 10.31 -10.82
N ASN A 37 24.86 9.46 -10.33
CA ASN A 37 25.18 8.19 -10.96
C ASN A 37 24.12 7.14 -10.58
N VAL A 38 22.90 7.33 -11.11
CA VAL A 38 21.76 6.45 -10.90
C VAL A 38 21.04 6.26 -12.23
N GLU A 39 20.75 5.01 -12.56
CA GLU A 39 19.90 4.62 -13.67
C GLU A 39 18.47 4.37 -13.18
N ILE A 40 17.48 4.82 -13.95
CA ILE A 40 16.07 4.67 -13.63
C ILE A 40 15.39 4.15 -14.88
N GLN A 41 14.87 2.94 -14.80
CA GLN A 41 14.23 2.25 -15.92
C GLN A 41 12.93 1.59 -15.49
N PRO A 42 11.89 1.58 -16.35
CA PRO A 42 10.73 0.74 -16.13
C PRO A 42 11.12 -0.73 -16.26
N VAL A 43 10.55 -1.58 -15.41
CA VAL A 43 10.84 -3.02 -15.43
C VAL A 43 9.52 -3.77 -15.56
N ASN A 44 9.35 -4.46 -16.69
CA ASN A 44 8.11 -5.16 -17.05
C ASN A 44 8.25 -6.69 -17.03
N ASP A 45 9.45 -7.19 -16.72
CA ASP A 45 9.78 -8.61 -16.67
C ASP A 45 9.43 -9.26 -15.33
N PHE A 46 8.87 -8.48 -14.41
CA PHE A 46 8.48 -8.93 -13.07
C PHE A 46 7.01 -8.63 -12.78
N THR A 47 6.42 -9.45 -11.91
CA THR A 47 5.04 -9.33 -11.47
C THR A 47 5.00 -9.24 -9.94
N PRO A 48 4.43 -8.17 -9.36
CA PRO A 48 4.16 -8.11 -7.93
C PRO A 48 2.89 -8.90 -7.58
N TRP A 49 2.95 -9.63 -6.48
CA TRP A 49 1.87 -10.42 -5.92
C TRP A 49 1.72 -10.10 -4.43
N VAL A 50 0.55 -10.45 -3.89
CA VAL A 50 0.31 -10.44 -2.45
C VAL A 50 -0.35 -11.74 -2.02
N ILE A 51 0.16 -12.30 -0.93
CA ILE A 51 -0.41 -13.47 -0.26
C ILE A 51 -0.92 -13.01 1.09
N TYR A 52 -2.21 -13.17 1.34
CA TYR A 52 -2.90 -12.62 2.51
C TYR A 52 -3.93 -13.61 3.07
N PRO A 53 -4.34 -13.46 4.35
CA PRO A 53 -5.34 -14.34 4.93
C PRO A 53 -6.73 -14.11 4.29
N GLU A 54 -7.45 -15.19 3.99
CA GLU A 54 -8.78 -15.14 3.36
C GLU A 54 -9.81 -14.36 4.21
N SER A 55 -9.66 -14.35 5.53
CA SER A 55 -10.56 -13.64 6.44
C SER A 55 -9.87 -13.23 7.74
N ASP A 56 -10.51 -12.31 8.47
CA ASP A 56 -10.04 -11.82 9.77
C ASP A 56 -9.89 -12.98 10.78
N GLN A 57 -10.77 -13.99 10.73
CA GLN A 57 -10.68 -15.17 11.60
C GLN A 57 -9.47 -16.05 11.30
N LYS A 58 -9.05 -16.13 10.03
CA LYS A 58 -7.87 -16.89 9.62
C LYS A 58 -6.57 -16.13 9.81
N SER A 59 -6.63 -14.84 10.17
CA SER A 59 -5.43 -14.04 10.42
C SER A 59 -4.65 -14.56 11.63
N SER A 60 -5.31 -14.95 12.72
CA SER A 60 -4.65 -15.49 13.92
C SER A 60 -3.92 -16.81 13.65
N GLU A 61 -4.41 -17.62 12.71
CA GLU A 61 -3.75 -18.86 12.26
C GLU A 61 -2.63 -18.58 11.25
N PHE A 62 -2.76 -17.54 10.42
CA PHE A 62 -1.82 -17.21 9.36
C PHE A 62 -0.58 -16.46 9.87
N LEU A 63 -0.77 -15.48 10.78
CA LEU A 63 0.29 -14.60 11.27
C LEU A 63 1.50 -15.34 11.88
N PRO A 64 1.33 -16.40 12.70
CA PRO A 64 2.45 -17.14 13.27
C PRO A 64 3.32 -17.87 12.24
N HIS A 65 2.79 -18.09 11.03
CA HIS A 65 3.48 -18.82 9.97
C HIS A 65 4.07 -17.92 8.88
N LEU A 66 3.87 -16.60 8.97
CA LEU A 66 4.35 -15.63 7.98
C LEU A 66 5.85 -15.73 7.71
N ASP A 67 6.68 -15.73 8.76
CA ASP A 67 8.14 -15.81 8.62
C ASP A 67 8.59 -17.10 7.93
N THR A 68 7.93 -18.22 8.24
CA THR A 68 8.23 -19.52 7.64
C THR A 68 7.85 -19.54 6.18
N LEU A 69 6.69 -18.97 5.85
CA LEU A 69 6.18 -18.88 4.47
C LEU A 69 7.04 -17.93 3.61
N GLU A 70 7.41 -16.76 4.13
CA GLU A 70 8.32 -15.83 3.45
C GLU A 70 9.68 -16.51 3.15
N LYS A 71 10.29 -17.16 4.15
CA LYS A 71 11.54 -17.89 3.96
C LYS A 71 11.43 -19.05 2.96
N PHE A 72 10.26 -19.68 2.86
CA PHE A 72 9.99 -20.70 1.85
C PHE A 72 9.90 -20.08 0.45
N LEU A 73 9.16 -18.97 0.31
CA LEU A 73 8.95 -18.25 -0.95
C LEU A 73 10.25 -17.71 -1.52
N THR A 74 11.09 -17.08 -0.70
CA THR A 74 12.38 -16.51 -1.10
C THR A 74 13.36 -17.55 -1.68
N LYS A 75 13.11 -18.85 -1.46
CA LYS A 75 13.91 -19.95 -2.02
C LYS A 75 13.34 -20.57 -3.30
N GLN A 76 12.13 -20.18 -3.71
CA GLN A 76 11.49 -20.75 -4.89
C GLN A 76 12.09 -20.19 -6.17
N GLU A 77 12.24 -21.06 -7.17
CA GLU A 77 12.70 -20.66 -8.49
C GLU A 77 11.74 -19.61 -9.08
N GLY A 78 12.30 -18.52 -9.62
CA GLY A 78 11.50 -17.46 -10.23
C GLY A 78 10.95 -16.41 -9.26
N VAL A 79 11.05 -16.61 -7.95
CA VAL A 79 10.84 -15.54 -6.95
C VAL A 79 12.11 -14.69 -6.87
N ILE A 80 11.96 -13.39 -7.04
CA ILE A 80 13.06 -12.42 -6.95
C ILE A 80 13.24 -11.93 -5.51
N THR A 81 12.12 -11.62 -4.85
CA THR A 81 12.09 -11.23 -3.44
C THR A 81 10.72 -11.53 -2.86
N SER A 82 10.68 -11.85 -1.57
CA SER A 82 9.45 -11.84 -0.80
C SER A 82 9.71 -11.19 0.55
N VAL A 83 8.73 -10.45 1.06
CA VAL A 83 8.82 -9.75 2.35
C VAL A 83 7.44 -9.73 2.98
N ILE A 84 7.38 -9.83 4.31
CA ILE A 84 6.16 -9.46 5.05
C ILE A 84 5.87 -7.99 4.72
N ASP A 85 4.62 -7.67 4.41
CA ASP A 85 4.23 -6.32 3.96
C ASP A 85 4.72 -5.28 4.98
N PRO A 86 5.58 -4.33 4.56
CA PRO A 86 6.29 -3.46 5.50
C PRO A 86 5.36 -2.47 6.20
N ARG A 87 4.13 -2.29 5.71
CA ARG A 87 3.14 -1.40 6.32
C ARG A 87 2.53 -2.03 7.57
N THR A 88 2.18 -3.31 7.49
CA THR A 88 1.69 -4.11 8.61
C THR A 88 1.66 -5.59 8.21
N SER A 89 2.03 -6.47 9.13
CA SER A 89 1.98 -7.92 8.92
C SER A 89 0.57 -8.45 8.63
N LEU A 90 -0.47 -7.69 9.00
CA LEU A 90 -1.87 -8.02 8.70
C LEU A 90 -2.20 -8.03 7.20
N LEU A 91 -1.39 -7.36 6.37
CA LEU A 91 -1.55 -7.38 4.90
C LEU A 91 -0.85 -8.57 4.24
N GLY A 92 -0.17 -9.41 5.03
CA GLY A 92 0.45 -10.64 4.55
C GLY A 92 1.84 -10.42 3.96
N ILE A 93 2.12 -11.09 2.84
CA ILE A 93 3.44 -11.16 2.20
C ILE A 93 3.37 -10.56 0.80
N ARG A 94 4.29 -9.66 0.50
CA ARG A 94 4.57 -9.20 -0.86
C ARG A 94 5.58 -10.13 -1.53
N VAL A 95 5.32 -10.50 -2.77
CA VAL A 95 6.18 -11.39 -3.56
C VAL A 95 6.38 -10.76 -4.93
N VAL A 96 7.63 -10.65 -5.38
CA VAL A 96 7.95 -10.25 -6.75
C VAL A 96 8.50 -11.46 -7.48
N THR A 97 7.88 -11.85 -8.58
CA THR A 97 8.33 -12.99 -9.40
C THR A 97 8.75 -12.53 -10.80
N LYS A 98 9.52 -13.34 -11.52
CA LYS A 98 9.62 -13.18 -12.98
C LYS A 98 8.24 -13.38 -13.60
N LYS A 99 7.97 -12.67 -14.69
CA LYS A 99 6.67 -12.70 -15.38
C LYS A 99 6.26 -14.09 -15.85
N ASP A 100 7.22 -14.89 -16.28
CA ASP A 100 6.99 -16.26 -16.77
C ASP A 100 6.96 -17.32 -15.65
N SER A 101 7.14 -16.91 -14.38
CA SER A 101 7.11 -17.82 -13.24
C SER A 101 5.67 -18.11 -12.80
N ASN A 102 5.37 -19.39 -12.59
CA ASN A 102 4.05 -19.80 -12.13
C ASN A 102 4.00 -19.94 -10.60
N LEU A 103 3.84 -18.80 -9.92
CA LEU A 103 3.70 -18.74 -8.46
C LEU A 103 2.53 -19.61 -7.97
N LEU A 104 1.43 -19.65 -8.74
CA LEU A 104 0.25 -20.42 -8.36
C LEU A 104 0.58 -21.91 -8.31
N THR A 105 1.31 -22.45 -9.29
CA THR A 105 1.75 -23.85 -9.30
C THR A 105 2.63 -24.18 -8.09
N MET A 106 3.53 -23.26 -7.71
CA MET A 106 4.40 -23.43 -6.53
C MET A 106 3.59 -23.50 -5.23
N LEU A 107 2.47 -22.80 -5.17
CA LEU A 107 1.63 -22.67 -3.98
C LEU A 107 0.45 -23.66 -3.93
N THR A 108 0.15 -24.37 -5.02
CA THR A 108 -0.99 -25.30 -5.11
C THR A 108 -0.98 -26.38 -4.02
N HIS A 109 0.20 -26.81 -3.57
CA HIS A 109 0.34 -27.84 -2.53
C HIS A 109 0.06 -27.32 -1.10
N HIS A 110 -0.13 -26.01 -0.92
CA HIS A 110 -0.22 -25.36 0.39
C HIS A 110 -1.59 -24.72 0.67
N SER A 111 -2.66 -25.21 0.03
CA SER A 111 -4.04 -24.73 0.24
C SER A 111 -4.27 -23.24 -0.09
N PHE A 112 -3.38 -22.60 -0.83
CA PHE A 112 -3.60 -21.25 -1.35
C PHE A 112 -4.61 -21.27 -2.49
N LYS A 113 -5.43 -20.21 -2.55
CA LYS A 113 -6.37 -19.98 -3.66
C LYS A 113 -6.01 -18.66 -4.31
N PHE A 114 -5.92 -18.67 -5.64
CA PHE A 114 -5.86 -17.44 -6.39
C PHE A 114 -7.21 -16.73 -6.34
N THR A 115 -7.19 -15.42 -6.14
CA THR A 115 -8.40 -14.60 -6.19
C THR A 115 -8.13 -13.39 -7.07
N GLU A 116 -9.03 -13.16 -8.03
CA GLU A 116 -8.99 -11.97 -8.88
C GLU A 116 -9.78 -10.81 -8.26
N GLY A 117 -9.59 -9.61 -8.82
CA GLY A 117 -10.41 -8.44 -8.53
C GLY A 117 -10.02 -7.73 -7.24
N HIS A 118 -11.03 -7.32 -6.45
CA HIS A 118 -10.85 -6.34 -5.38
C HIS A 118 -10.69 -6.95 -3.98
N SER A 119 -10.46 -8.26 -3.87
CA SER A 119 -10.36 -8.98 -2.60
C SER A 119 -9.29 -8.43 -1.65
N PHE A 120 -8.11 -8.08 -2.18
CA PHE A 120 -7.06 -7.46 -1.37
C PHE A 120 -7.43 -6.03 -0.91
N ARG A 121 -8.14 -5.26 -1.76
CA ARG A 121 -8.62 -3.91 -1.43
C ARG A 121 -9.63 -3.93 -0.29
N ILE A 122 -10.46 -4.97 -0.18
CA ILE A 122 -11.38 -5.17 0.95
C ILE A 122 -10.61 -5.25 2.27
N ILE A 123 -9.54 -6.05 2.32
CA ILE A 123 -8.72 -6.21 3.53
C ILE A 123 -8.04 -4.89 3.90
N ARG A 124 -7.46 -4.21 2.90
CA ARG A 124 -6.88 -2.88 3.09
C ARG A 124 -7.89 -1.89 3.69
N TYR A 125 -9.13 -1.87 3.20
CA TYR A 125 -10.16 -0.97 3.69
C TYR A 125 -10.61 -1.29 5.10
N LYS A 126 -10.72 -2.57 5.47
CA LYS A 126 -10.96 -2.96 6.87
C LYS A 126 -9.86 -2.49 7.81
N LEU A 127 -8.61 -2.50 7.35
CA LEU A 127 -7.44 -2.10 8.13
C LEU A 127 -7.15 -0.59 8.08
N GLY A 128 -7.93 0.21 7.33
CA GLY A 128 -7.68 1.64 7.17
C GLY A 128 -6.42 1.97 6.36
N VAL A 129 -5.98 1.06 5.48
CA VAL A 129 -4.76 1.22 4.68
C VAL A 129 -5.10 1.65 3.25
N GLY A 130 -4.77 2.90 2.92
CA GLY A 130 -4.83 3.39 1.55
C GLY A 130 -3.74 2.81 0.67
N GLU A 131 -4.01 2.70 -0.63
CA GLU A 131 -3.02 2.35 -1.65
C GLU A 131 -3.41 2.94 -3.01
N GLY A 132 -2.44 3.52 -3.70
CA GLY A 132 -2.60 4.08 -5.03
C GLY A 132 -3.22 5.48 -5.08
N VAL A 133 -3.40 5.99 -6.30
CA VAL A 133 -3.71 7.41 -6.54
C VAL A 133 -5.11 7.82 -6.10
N ILE A 134 -6.04 6.87 -5.99
CA ILE A 134 -7.41 7.13 -5.54
C ILE A 134 -7.43 7.36 -4.03
N ASP A 135 -6.80 6.46 -3.27
CA ASP A 135 -6.71 6.58 -1.81
C ASP A 135 -5.73 7.71 -1.41
N HIS A 136 -4.71 7.97 -2.23
CA HIS A 136 -3.69 9.01 -2.03
C HIS A 136 -3.58 10.00 -3.21
N PRO A 137 -4.56 10.90 -3.42
CA PRO A 137 -4.52 11.84 -4.53
C PRO A 137 -3.24 12.71 -4.51
N PRO A 138 -2.45 12.73 -5.59
CA PRO A 138 -1.20 13.47 -5.64
C PRO A 138 -1.37 14.96 -5.34
N GLY A 139 -0.56 15.49 -4.42
CA GLY A 139 -0.57 16.90 -4.04
C GLY A 139 -1.73 17.31 -3.11
N VAL A 140 -2.62 16.39 -2.73
CA VAL A 140 -3.77 16.69 -1.86
C VAL A 140 -3.56 16.20 -0.42
N CYS A 141 -3.01 15.00 -0.25
CA CYS A 141 -2.86 14.39 1.07
C CYS A 141 -1.52 14.76 1.73
N LEU A 142 -1.55 15.02 3.04
CA LEU A 142 -0.33 15.07 3.85
C LEU A 142 0.04 13.65 4.31
N PRO A 143 1.33 13.36 4.58
CA PRO A 143 1.75 12.01 4.93
C PRO A 143 1.08 11.46 6.21
N GLN A 144 0.87 12.30 7.23
CA GLN A 144 0.15 11.90 8.44
C GLN A 144 -1.36 11.72 8.22
N ASP A 145 -1.95 12.42 7.23
CA ASP A 145 -3.35 12.19 6.87
C ASP A 145 -3.55 10.76 6.35
N THR A 146 -2.52 10.14 5.78
CA THR A 146 -2.57 8.79 5.19
C THR A 146 -1.93 7.73 6.10
N ASN A 147 -1.75 8.04 7.40
CA ASN A 147 -1.20 7.13 8.40
C ASN A 147 0.23 6.63 8.10
N VAL A 148 1.04 7.40 7.34
CA VAL A 148 2.41 6.96 6.98
C VAL A 148 3.28 6.71 8.21
N ASP A 149 3.00 7.41 9.31
CA ASP A 149 3.65 7.29 10.61
C ASP A 149 3.29 6.00 11.35
N PHE A 150 2.12 5.42 11.07
CA PHE A 150 1.72 4.11 11.59
C PHE A 150 2.10 2.95 10.67
N LEU A 151 2.37 3.22 9.40
CA LEU A 151 2.65 2.22 8.37
C LEU A 151 4.14 2.13 7.99
N ASN A 152 5.03 2.47 8.93
CA ASN A 152 6.49 2.42 8.77
C ASN A 152 7.04 3.18 7.54
N GLY A 153 6.31 4.17 7.02
CA GLY A 153 6.66 4.85 5.76
C GLY A 153 7.46 6.15 5.93
N VAL A 154 7.71 6.57 7.18
CA VAL A 154 8.54 7.75 7.48
C VAL A 154 9.51 7.44 8.62
N SER A 155 10.74 7.93 8.48
CA SER A 155 11.73 7.93 9.57
C SER A 155 11.97 9.37 10.00
N PHE A 156 11.91 9.62 11.30
CA PHE A 156 12.22 10.93 11.89
C PHE A 156 13.69 11.06 12.31
N SER A 157 14.49 10.01 12.15
CA SER A 157 15.92 9.96 12.48
C SER A 157 16.83 9.92 11.26
N LYS A 158 16.28 9.85 10.03
CA LYS A 158 17.05 9.87 8.78
C LYS A 158 17.53 11.28 8.41
N GLY A 159 18.48 11.33 7.48
CA GLY A 159 18.94 12.58 6.86
C GLY A 159 17.86 13.27 6.01
N CYS A 160 18.24 14.42 5.43
CA CYS A 160 17.28 15.31 4.79
C CYS A 160 16.55 14.72 3.59
N TYR A 161 15.24 14.98 3.50
CA TYR A 161 14.39 14.60 2.37
C TYR A 161 13.35 15.68 2.07
N ILE A 162 12.75 15.65 0.87
CA ILE A 162 11.80 16.67 0.42
C ILE A 162 10.54 16.65 1.29
N GLY A 163 10.14 17.81 1.81
CA GLY A 163 8.96 17.95 2.66
C GLY A 163 9.17 17.53 4.12
N GLN A 164 10.42 17.29 4.54
CA GLN A 164 10.76 16.89 5.90
C GLN A 164 10.31 17.91 6.94
N GLU A 165 10.52 19.20 6.72
CA GLU A 165 10.23 20.24 7.72
C GLU A 165 8.76 20.26 8.11
N LEU A 166 7.87 20.22 7.10
CA LEU A 166 6.43 20.15 7.33
C LEU A 166 6.03 18.84 8.01
N THR A 167 6.58 17.71 7.52
CA THR A 167 6.28 16.39 8.07
C THR A 167 6.72 16.27 9.53
N ALA A 168 7.92 16.73 9.87
CA ALA A 168 8.46 16.72 11.23
C ALA A 168 7.69 17.67 12.14
N ARG A 169 7.33 18.87 11.67
CA ARG A 169 6.52 19.82 12.44
C ARG A 169 5.14 19.25 12.77
N LEU A 170 4.50 18.55 11.82
CA LEU A 170 3.23 17.87 12.05
C LEU A 170 3.33 16.74 13.08
N HIS A 171 4.48 16.07 13.17
CA HIS A 171 4.68 14.97 14.11
C HIS A 171 5.08 15.43 15.51
N PHE A 172 6.02 16.38 15.64
CA PHE A 172 6.60 16.77 16.93
C PHE A 172 5.93 17.97 17.59
N THR A 173 5.27 18.84 16.82
CA THR A 173 4.83 20.15 17.33
C THR A 173 3.34 20.38 17.15
N MET A 174 2.74 19.84 16.10
CA MET A 174 1.32 20.01 15.82
C MET A 174 0.54 18.74 16.19
N ASN A 175 -0.76 18.89 16.38
CA ASN A 175 -1.66 17.75 16.51
C ASN A 175 -2.17 17.33 15.12
N VAL A 176 -2.11 16.03 14.83
CA VAL A 176 -2.75 15.47 13.64
C VAL A 176 -4.26 15.46 13.87
N THR A 177 -5.00 16.32 13.15
CA THR A 177 -6.46 16.51 13.35
C THR A 177 -7.32 15.71 12.39
N LYS A 178 -6.73 15.08 11.37
CA LYS A 178 -7.43 14.26 10.37
C LYS A 178 -6.56 13.09 9.98
N ARG A 179 -7.20 11.94 9.76
CA ARG A 179 -6.56 10.70 9.30
C ARG A 179 -7.50 9.97 8.35
N LEU A 180 -6.92 9.13 7.51
CA LEU A 180 -7.61 8.12 6.73
C LEU A 180 -8.17 7.08 7.69
N MET A 181 -9.46 6.81 7.63
CA MET A 181 -10.15 5.95 8.60
C MET A 181 -10.99 4.92 7.87
N PRO A 182 -11.01 3.65 8.31
CA PRO A 182 -11.91 2.66 7.75
C PRO A 182 -13.36 3.05 8.07
N ILE A 183 -14.23 3.04 7.06
CA ILE A 183 -15.68 3.25 7.25
C ILE A 183 -16.49 2.08 6.68
N VAL A 184 -17.65 1.87 7.29
CA VAL A 184 -18.64 0.89 6.83
C VAL A 184 -19.95 1.61 6.55
N PHE A 185 -20.49 1.45 5.36
CA PHE A 185 -21.78 2.01 4.97
C PHE A 185 -22.91 1.11 5.46
N GLU A 186 -23.78 1.63 6.31
CA GLU A 186 -25.03 0.99 6.71
C GLU A 186 -26.11 1.24 5.64
N ALA A 187 -25.96 0.64 4.46
CA ALA A 187 -26.93 0.75 3.38
C ALA A 187 -27.67 -0.57 3.14
N LYS A 188 -29.01 -0.52 3.01
CA LYS A 188 -29.85 -1.71 2.82
C LYS A 188 -29.98 -2.16 1.36
N ASP A 189 -29.98 -1.20 0.43
CA ASP A 189 -30.36 -1.47 -0.97
C ASP A 189 -29.22 -1.25 -1.97
N SER A 190 -28.42 -0.19 -1.80
CA SER A 190 -27.26 0.09 -2.66
C SER A 190 -26.22 0.95 -1.94
N TYR A 191 -24.95 0.78 -2.30
CA TYR A 191 -23.86 1.60 -1.78
C TYR A 191 -23.65 2.82 -2.69
N PRO A 192 -23.23 3.97 -2.13
CA PRO A 192 -23.03 5.18 -2.94
C PRO A 192 -21.97 4.94 -4.01
N GLU A 193 -22.15 5.52 -5.19
CA GLU A 193 -21.03 5.64 -6.13
C GLU A 193 -19.98 6.60 -5.57
N PHE A 194 -18.71 6.27 -5.78
CA PHE A 194 -17.63 7.13 -5.32
C PHE A 194 -17.68 8.50 -6.01
N SER A 195 -17.69 9.57 -5.21
CA SER A 195 -17.41 10.92 -5.67
C SER A 195 -16.25 11.50 -4.86
N PRO A 196 -15.17 12.02 -5.50
CA PRO A 196 -14.07 12.68 -4.80
C PRO A 196 -14.48 13.89 -3.95
N GLU A 197 -15.66 14.45 -4.21
CA GLU A 197 -16.21 15.61 -3.50
C GLU A 197 -17.15 15.22 -2.36
N ALA A 198 -17.48 13.93 -2.21
CA ALA A 198 -18.38 13.44 -1.19
C ALA A 198 -17.87 13.79 0.22
N SER A 199 -18.72 14.51 0.95
CA SER A 199 -18.42 14.93 2.33
C SER A 199 -19.09 13.97 3.31
N ILE A 200 -18.38 13.63 4.38
CA ILE A 200 -18.95 12.90 5.51
C ILE A 200 -19.44 13.95 6.50
N VAL A 201 -20.71 13.87 6.87
CA VAL A 201 -21.38 14.80 7.79
C VAL A 201 -21.93 14.07 9.00
N ASN A 202 -22.15 14.77 10.10
CA ASN A 202 -22.90 14.24 11.25
C ASN A 202 -24.41 14.46 11.08
N GLU A 203 -25.20 14.08 12.09
CA GLU A 203 -26.66 14.24 12.11
C GLU A 203 -27.15 15.70 12.03
N LYS A 204 -26.25 16.68 12.19
CA LYS A 204 -26.52 18.12 12.12
C LYS A 204 -26.03 18.76 10.82
N ASP A 205 -25.68 17.96 9.82
CA ASP A 205 -25.04 18.38 8.57
C ASP A 205 -23.67 19.06 8.74
N GLU A 206 -23.02 18.91 9.91
CA GLU A 206 -21.67 19.42 10.14
C GLU A 206 -20.65 18.49 9.50
N LYS A 207 -19.72 19.07 8.73
CA LYS A 207 -18.71 18.32 7.99
C LYS A 207 -17.64 17.72 8.92
N LEU A 208 -17.58 16.40 8.96
CA LEU A 208 -16.56 15.62 9.67
C LEU A 208 -15.36 15.27 8.80
N GLY A 209 -15.56 15.13 7.49
CA GLY A 209 -14.50 14.68 6.59
C GLY A 209 -14.91 14.64 5.12
N ARG A 210 -14.10 13.92 4.34
CA ARG A 210 -14.37 13.61 2.93
C ARG A 210 -14.13 12.13 2.71
N LEU A 211 -15.02 11.50 1.97
CA LEU A 211 -14.83 10.13 1.50
C LEU A 211 -13.63 10.12 0.54
N ARG A 212 -12.68 9.23 0.75
CA ARG A 212 -11.51 9.05 -0.12
C ARG A 212 -11.75 8.06 -1.21
N SER A 213 -12.49 7.02 -0.90
CA SER A 213 -12.77 5.93 -1.83
C SER A 213 -13.76 4.95 -1.19
N ASN A 214 -14.42 4.15 -2.01
CA ASN A 214 -15.22 3.03 -1.53
C ASN A 214 -15.18 1.82 -2.46
N LEU A 215 -15.60 0.69 -1.90
CA LEU A 215 -15.78 -0.60 -2.56
C LEU A 215 -16.89 -1.36 -1.83
N GLY A 216 -18.07 -1.40 -2.45
CA GLY A 216 -19.27 -1.95 -1.80
C GLY A 216 -19.54 -1.22 -0.47
N GLN A 217 -19.69 -1.99 0.61
CA GLN A 217 -19.96 -1.45 1.95
C GLN A 217 -18.76 -0.80 2.64
N LEU A 218 -17.55 -0.90 2.10
CA LEU A 218 -16.34 -0.41 2.76
C LEU A 218 -15.82 0.86 2.09
N GLY A 219 -15.23 1.75 2.87
CA GLY A 219 -14.55 2.93 2.36
C GLY A 219 -13.43 3.42 3.26
N LEU A 220 -12.79 4.50 2.81
CA LEU A 220 -11.73 5.23 3.51
C LEU A 220 -12.00 6.74 3.55
#